data_AF-A0A0E2CZT9-F1
#
_entry.id   AF-A0A0E2CZT9-F1
#
_cell.length_a   1.000
_cell.length_b   1.000
_cell.length_c   1.000
_cell.angle_alpha   90.00
_cell.angle_beta   90.00
_cell.angle_gamma   90.00
#
_symmetry.space_group_name_H-M   'P 1'
#
loop_
_entity.id
_entity.type
_entity.pdbx_description
1 polymer ?
#
loop_
_entity_poly.entity_id
_entity_poly.type
_entity_poly.pdbx_seq_one_letter_code
_entity_poly.pdbx_strand_id
1 'polypeptide(L)'
;MNSIPNFLTIKREKIPRGFSYPLKTSELIAAYDSAEINTETILNYSFNHPNFRVHFWPPNVNINHERLYIVIGAVPTESAYAAGEIIKSKTVPEFIKWIKNLLLLPVNSPMRNQSQLWEFEISHIISNSKESI
;
A
#
# COMPACT_ATOMS: atom_id res chain seq x y z
N MET A 1 6.99 2.01 20.54
CA MET A 1 6.83 1.19 19.31
C MET A 1 5.38 0.76 19.27
N ASN A 2 4.62 1.21 18.28
CA ASN A 2 3.28 0.68 18.09
C ASN A 2 3.45 -0.78 17.67
N SER A 3 2.90 -1.72 18.46
CA SER A 3 2.86 -3.12 18.08
C SER A 3 2.11 -3.26 16.75
N ILE A 4 2.51 -4.23 15.93
CA ILE A 4 1.74 -4.57 14.72
C ILE A 4 0.33 -4.98 15.17
N PRO A 5 -0.73 -4.34 14.64
CA PRO A 5 -2.11 -4.71 15.00
C PRO A 5 -2.40 -6.17 14.67
N ASN A 6 -3.24 -6.83 15.47
CA ASN A 6 -3.58 -8.24 15.28
C ASN A 6 -4.29 -8.54 13.94
N PHE A 7 -4.97 -7.54 13.37
CA PHE A 7 -5.65 -7.63 12.08
C PHE A 7 -4.69 -7.43 10.90
N LEU A 8 -3.42 -7.07 11.12
CA LEU A 8 -2.44 -6.80 10.06
C LEU A 8 -1.39 -7.91 9.98
N THR A 9 -1.43 -8.68 8.89
CA THR A 9 -0.38 -9.64 8.52
C THR A 9 0.57 -9.00 7.51
N ILE A 10 1.87 -9.05 7.79
CA ILE A 10 2.90 -8.49 6.91
C ILE A 10 3.68 -9.63 6.24
N LYS A 11 3.73 -9.61 4.92
CA LYS A 11 4.58 -10.48 4.09
C LYS A 11 5.59 -9.62 3.37
N ARG A 12 6.85 -10.04 3.35
CA ARG A 12 7.92 -9.30 2.69
C ARG A 12 8.83 -10.24 1.91
N GLU A 13 8.88 -10.03 0.61
CA GLU A 13 9.79 -10.74 -0.28
C GLU A 13 11.24 -10.24 -0.07
N LYS A 14 12.20 -11.11 -0.39
CA LYS A 14 13.60 -10.70 -0.50
C LYS A 14 13.75 -9.90 -1.80
N ILE A 15 14.44 -8.77 -1.73
CA ILE A 15 14.69 -7.91 -2.89
C ILE A 15 16.19 -7.84 -3.22
N PRO A 16 16.55 -7.63 -4.50
CA PRO A 16 17.94 -7.43 -4.89
C PRO A 16 18.55 -6.19 -4.24
N ARG A 17 19.89 -6.14 -4.19
CA ARG A 17 20.61 -4.92 -3.80
C ARG A 17 20.27 -3.79 -4.78
N GLY A 18 20.14 -2.57 -4.27
CA GLY A 18 19.76 -1.39 -5.06
C GLY A 18 18.25 -1.14 -5.12
N PHE A 19 17.45 -1.93 -4.40
CA PHE A 19 16.01 -1.73 -4.28
C PHE A 19 15.60 -1.56 -2.83
N SER A 20 14.50 -0.85 -2.62
CA SER A 20 13.88 -0.61 -1.32
C SER A 20 12.35 -0.58 -1.45
N TYR A 21 11.65 -0.87 -0.36
CA TYR A 21 10.21 -0.61 -0.30
C TYR A 21 9.95 0.84 0.13
N PRO A 22 9.15 1.61 -0.62
CA PRO A 22 8.96 3.03 -0.38
C PRO A 22 8.03 3.34 0.81
N LEU A 23 7.12 2.43 1.15
CA LEU A 23 6.19 2.60 2.28
C LEU A 23 6.69 1.91 3.55
N LYS A 24 6.77 2.66 4.65
CA LYS A 24 6.99 2.06 5.98
C LYS A 24 5.67 1.53 6.53
N THR A 25 5.67 0.33 7.10
CA THR A 25 4.47 -0.26 7.72
C THR A 25 3.85 0.66 8.77
N SER A 26 4.66 1.38 9.55
CA SER A 26 4.21 2.31 10.58
C SER A 26 3.34 3.45 10.02
N GLU A 27 3.57 3.87 8.78
CA GLU A 27 2.78 4.93 8.14
C GLU A 27 1.39 4.43 7.78
N LEU A 28 1.28 3.19 7.29
CA LEU A 28 -0.01 2.54 7.05
C LEU A 28 -0.77 2.31 8.36
N ILE A 29 -0.08 1.85 9.40
CA ILE A 29 -0.68 1.66 10.73
C ILE A 29 -1.23 2.98 11.27
N ALA A 30 -0.43 4.06 11.23
CA ALA A 30 -0.89 5.38 11.68
C ALA A 30 -2.11 5.88 10.89
N ALA A 31 -2.16 5.61 9.58
CA ALA A 31 -3.31 5.95 8.74
C ALA A 31 -4.56 5.13 9.09
N TYR A 32 -4.40 3.83 9.39
CA TYR A 32 -5.50 2.97 9.87
C TYR A 32 -6.00 3.40 11.24
N ASP A 33 -5.10 3.66 12.19
CA ASP A 33 -5.44 4.13 13.53
C ASP A 33 -6.23 5.44 13.44
N SER A 34 -5.77 6.39 12.62
CA SER A 34 -6.44 7.69 12.44
C SER A 34 -7.79 7.60 11.73
N ALA A 35 -8.00 6.55 10.93
CA ALA A 35 -9.23 6.34 10.18
C ALA A 35 -10.18 5.33 10.86
N GLU A 36 -9.78 4.78 12.01
CA GLU A 36 -10.47 3.72 12.74
C GLU A 36 -10.72 2.47 11.88
N ILE A 37 -9.76 2.11 11.03
CA ILE A 37 -9.83 0.94 10.16
C ILE A 37 -9.18 -0.26 10.87
N ASN A 38 -9.96 -1.33 11.03
CA ASN A 38 -9.53 -2.59 11.65
C ASN A 38 -9.84 -3.82 10.77
N THR A 39 -10.14 -3.62 9.49
CA THR A 39 -10.36 -4.70 8.51
C THR A 39 -9.11 -5.57 8.42
N GLU A 40 -9.28 -6.89 8.47
CA GLU A 40 -8.17 -7.82 8.32
C GLU A 40 -7.39 -7.50 7.04
N THR A 41 -6.08 -7.30 7.17
CA THR A 41 -5.23 -6.80 6.10
C THR A 41 -4.02 -7.69 5.95
N ILE A 42 -3.79 -8.14 4.72
CA ILE A 42 -2.55 -8.77 4.30
C ILE A 42 -1.77 -7.74 3.51
N LEU A 43 -0.69 -7.22 4.09
CA LEU A 43 0.25 -6.32 3.43
C LEU A 43 1.41 -7.13 2.85
N ASN A 44 1.47 -7.23 1.53
CA ASN A 44 2.52 -7.91 0.81
C ASN A 44 3.48 -6.92 0.14
N TYR A 45 4.71 -6.88 0.65
CA TYR A 45 5.81 -6.18 -0.01
C TYR A 45 6.41 -7.10 -1.09
N SER A 46 6.29 -6.72 -2.36
CA SER A 46 6.65 -7.55 -3.52
C SER A 46 7.56 -6.83 -4.51
N PHE A 47 8.47 -7.58 -5.15
CA PHE A 47 9.42 -7.01 -6.11
C PHE A 47 8.81 -6.71 -7.49
N ASN A 48 7.71 -7.38 -7.86
CA ASN A 48 7.33 -7.52 -9.27
C ASN A 48 6.87 -6.22 -9.96
N HIS A 49 6.32 -5.24 -9.25
CA HIS A 49 5.84 -3.98 -9.86
C HIS A 49 5.88 -2.80 -8.89
N PRO A 50 6.38 -1.61 -9.27
CA PRO A 50 6.44 -0.42 -8.43
C PRO A 50 5.07 0.26 -8.30
N ASN A 51 4.13 -0.35 -7.59
CA ASN A 51 2.79 0.19 -7.39
C ASN A 51 2.27 -0.01 -5.96
N PHE A 52 1.19 0.72 -5.65
CA PHE A 52 0.30 0.44 -4.53
C PHE A 52 -0.96 -0.21 -5.13
N ARG A 53 -1.13 -1.51 -4.92
CA ARG A 53 -2.35 -2.21 -5.35
C ARG A 53 -3.14 -2.64 -4.13
N VAL A 54 -4.44 -2.43 -4.15
CA VAL A 54 -5.34 -2.94 -3.13
C VAL A 54 -6.45 -3.73 -3.77
N HIS A 55 -6.81 -4.83 -3.13
CA HIS A 55 -8.03 -5.56 -3.42
C HIS A 55 -8.85 -5.70 -2.13
N PHE A 56 -10.14 -5.37 -2.21
CA PHE A 56 -11.08 -5.59 -1.12
C PHE A 56 -11.86 -6.89 -1.38
N TRP A 57 -11.72 -7.86 -0.48
CA TRP A 57 -12.47 -9.11 -0.49
C TRP A 57 -13.64 -9.02 0.50
N PRO A 58 -14.89 -9.01 0.01
CA PRO A 58 -16.06 -9.21 0.87
C PRO A 58 -16.07 -10.62 1.49
N PRO A 59 -16.92 -10.85 2.51
CA PRO A 59 -17.13 -12.18 3.06
C PRO A 59 -17.62 -13.15 1.98
N ASN A 60 -17.19 -14.40 2.07
CA ASN A 60 -17.65 -15.49 1.22
C ASN A 60 -17.79 -16.79 2.03
N VAL A 61 -18.21 -17.88 1.38
CA VAL A 61 -18.48 -19.17 2.04
C VAL A 61 -17.28 -19.77 2.77
N ASN A 62 -16.05 -19.45 2.35
CA ASN A 62 -14.83 -19.97 2.97
C ASN A 62 -14.32 -19.06 4.08
N ILE A 63 -14.55 -17.74 3.95
CA ILE A 63 -14.04 -16.73 4.87
C ILE A 63 -15.14 -15.71 5.13
N ASN A 64 -15.69 -15.75 6.33
CA ASN A 64 -16.91 -15.05 6.74
C ASN A 64 -16.70 -13.58 7.17
N HIS A 65 -15.53 -13.01 6.91
CA HIS A 65 -15.20 -11.62 7.23
C HIS A 65 -14.46 -10.96 6.07
N GLU A 66 -14.41 -9.64 6.14
CA GLU A 66 -13.82 -8.78 5.12
C GLU A 66 -12.31 -8.71 5.23
N ARG A 67 -11.65 -8.69 4.07
CA ARG A 67 -10.19 -8.65 4.01
C ARG A 67 -9.70 -7.66 2.98
N LEU A 68 -8.57 -7.04 3.29
CA LEU A 68 -7.78 -6.23 2.38
C LEU A 68 -6.53 -7.00 1.99
N TYR A 69 -6.25 -7.03 0.70
CA TYR A 69 -4.97 -7.50 0.17
C TYR A 69 -4.24 -6.32 -0.47
N ILE A 70 -3.16 -5.88 0.16
CA ILE A 70 -2.35 -4.75 -0.29
C ILE A 70 -1.03 -5.27 -0.83
N VAL A 71 -0.64 -4.82 -2.02
CA VAL A 71 0.69 -5.07 -2.59
C VAL A 71 1.43 -3.76 -2.71
N ILE A 72 2.64 -3.71 -2.17
CA ILE A 72 3.57 -2.59 -2.31
C ILE A 72 4.79 -3.04 -3.08
N GLY A 73 5.01 -2.37 -4.20
CA GLY A 73 6.18 -2.54 -5.06
C GLY A 73 7.47 -2.09 -4.45
N ALA A 74 8.54 -2.85 -4.69
CA ALA A 74 9.89 -2.34 -4.53
C ALA A 74 10.22 -1.31 -5.63
N VAL A 75 11.05 -0.34 -5.29
CA VAL A 75 11.55 0.70 -6.20
C VAL A 75 13.08 0.79 -6.07
N PRO A 76 13.80 1.36 -7.05
CA PRO A 76 15.22 1.65 -6.90
C PRO A 76 15.47 2.49 -5.64
N THR A 77 16.54 2.18 -4.90
CA THR A 77 16.82 2.79 -3.60
C THR A 77 16.91 4.32 -3.70
N GLU A 78 17.46 4.84 -4.80
CA GLU A 78 17.57 6.26 -5.12
C GLU A 78 16.20 6.97 -5.24
N SER A 79 15.15 6.24 -5.60
CA SER A 79 13.79 6.76 -5.76
C SER A 79 12.90 6.48 -4.55
N ALA A 80 13.35 5.67 -3.59
CA ALA A 80 12.54 5.19 -2.49
C ALA A 80 12.00 6.31 -1.59
N TYR A 81 12.82 7.34 -1.35
CA TYR A 81 12.39 8.50 -0.57
C TYR A 81 11.28 9.28 -1.28
N ALA A 82 11.49 9.65 -2.55
CA ALA A 82 10.50 10.40 -3.33
C ALA A 82 9.19 9.62 -3.51
N ALA A 83 9.27 8.33 -3.82
CA ALA A 83 8.10 7.46 -3.90
C ALA A 83 7.39 7.34 -2.55
N GLY A 84 8.14 7.24 -1.44
CA GLY A 84 7.58 7.24 -0.09
C GLY A 84 6.78 8.51 0.23
N GLU A 85 7.31 9.68 -0.14
CA GLU A 85 6.62 10.95 0.06
C GLU A 85 5.33 11.07 -0.79
N ILE A 86 5.34 10.59 -2.04
CA ILE A 86 4.14 10.51 -2.88
C ILE A 86 3.10 9.58 -2.25
N ILE A 87 3.53 8.40 -1.82
CA ILE A 87 2.63 7.43 -1.19
C ILE A 87 1.99 8.04 0.06
N LYS A 88 2.80 8.64 0.92
CA LYS A 88 2.35 9.21 2.18
C LYS A 88 1.43 10.42 1.99
N SER A 89 1.78 11.34 1.10
CA SER A 89 1.04 12.60 0.91
C SER A 89 -0.21 12.47 0.04
N LYS A 90 -0.25 11.47 -0.85
CA LYS A 90 -1.33 11.31 -1.83
C LYS A 90 -1.99 9.93 -1.79
N THR A 91 -1.22 8.87 -2.04
CA THR A 91 -1.78 7.52 -2.24
C THR A 91 -2.49 6.99 -0.99
N VAL A 92 -1.86 7.08 0.19
CA VAL A 92 -2.46 6.61 1.46
C VAL A 92 -3.74 7.39 1.76
N PRO A 93 -3.79 8.73 1.72
CA PRO A 93 -5.04 9.48 1.85
C PRO A 93 -6.14 9.06 0.87
N GLU A 94 -5.83 8.90 -0.42
CA GLU A 94 -6.79 8.46 -1.44
C GLU A 94 -7.30 7.04 -1.18
N PHE A 95 -6.39 6.13 -0.81
CA PHE A 95 -6.70 4.77 -0.41
C PHE A 95 -7.64 4.74 0.81
N ILE A 96 -7.33 5.49 1.86
CA ILE A 96 -8.16 5.58 3.08
C ILE A 96 -9.56 6.11 2.75
N LYS A 97 -9.66 7.14 1.89
CA LYS A 97 -10.95 7.64 1.42
C LYS A 97 -11.74 6.57 0.67
N TRP A 98 -11.08 5.85 -0.25
CA TRP A 98 -11.71 4.79 -1.03
C TRP A 98 -12.24 3.66 -0.15
N ILE A 99 -11.45 3.15 0.79
CA ILE A 99 -11.88 2.05 1.67
C ILE A 99 -13.00 2.47 2.61
N LYS A 100 -12.97 3.69 3.17
CA LYS A 100 -14.09 4.20 3.98
C LYS A 100 -15.39 4.23 3.20
N ASN A 101 -15.35 4.65 1.93
CA ASN A 101 -16.54 4.64 1.08
C ASN A 101 -17.06 3.22 0.78
N LEU A 102 -16.16 2.25 0.57
CA LEU A 102 -16.56 0.85 0.42
C LEU A 102 -17.19 0.30 1.69
N LEU A 103 -16.61 0.61 2.85
CA LEU A 103 -17.08 0.13 4.15
C LEU A 103 -18.50 0.65 4.48
N LEU A 104 -18.90 1.81 3.95
CA LEU A 104 -20.27 2.37 4.09
C LEU A 104 -21.34 1.60 3.30
N LEU A 105 -20.97 0.79 2.31
CA LEU A 105 -21.93 0.01 1.52
C LEU A 105 -22.54 -1.13 2.36
N PRO A 106 -23.73 -1.66 2.03
CA PRO A 106 -24.22 -2.89 2.65
C PRO A 106 -23.22 -4.04 2.47
N VAL A 107 -23.03 -4.88 3.50
CA VAL A 107 -22.04 -6.00 3.48
C VAL A 107 -22.25 -6.96 2.30
N ASN A 108 -23.51 -7.14 1.87
CA ASN A 108 -23.88 -7.98 0.72
C ASN A 108 -23.83 -7.24 -0.63
N SER A 109 -23.34 -5.99 -0.67
CA SER A 109 -23.28 -5.23 -1.91
C SER A 109 -22.22 -5.81 -2.85
N PRO A 110 -22.58 -6.14 -4.10
CA PRO A 110 -21.62 -6.63 -5.08
C PRO A 110 -20.57 -5.56 -5.43
N MET A 111 -20.88 -4.29 -5.20
CA MET A 111 -19.96 -3.17 -5.41
C MET A 111 -18.80 -3.17 -4.41
N ARG A 112 -18.80 -3.98 -3.35
CA ARG A 112 -17.67 -4.07 -2.42
C ARG A 112 -16.47 -4.81 -3.00
N ASN A 113 -16.67 -5.74 -3.92
CA ASN A 113 -15.59 -6.51 -4.54
C ASN A 113 -14.85 -5.67 -5.60
N GLN A 114 -13.85 -4.89 -5.17
CA GLN A 114 -13.14 -3.95 -6.04
C GLN A 114 -11.63 -3.98 -5.80
N SER A 115 -10.88 -3.55 -6.81
CA SER A 115 -9.45 -3.26 -6.71
C SER A 115 -9.17 -1.81 -7.06
N GLN A 116 -8.12 -1.26 -6.47
CA GLN A 116 -7.52 0.01 -6.88
C GLN A 116 -6.03 -0.16 -7.10
N LEU A 117 -5.50 0.62 -8.03
CA LEU A 117 -4.09 0.65 -8.39
C LEU A 117 -3.64 2.10 -8.45
N TRP A 118 -2.60 2.41 -7.68
CA TRP A 118 -1.86 3.65 -7.80
C TRP A 118 -0.45 3.32 -8.28
N GLU A 119 -0.09 3.83 -9.44
CA GLU A 119 1.26 3.72 -9.97
C GLU A 119 2.11 4.87 -9.45
N PHE A 120 3.38 4.59 -9.17
CA PHE A 120 4.34 5.64 -8.83
C PHE A 120 5.12 5.97 -10.10
N GLU A 121 5.03 7.21 -10.56
CA GLU A 121 5.95 7.70 -11.58
C GLU A 121 7.34 7.79 -10.96
N ILE A 122 8.13 6.74 -11.15
CA ILE A 122 9.56 6.78 -10.87
C ILE A 122 10.19 7.56 -12.02
N SER A 123 10.15 8.88 -11.94
CA SER A 123 10.97 9.69 -12.83
C SER A 123 12.42 9.28 -12.53
N HIS A 124 13.10 8.69 -13.50
CA HIS A 124 14.55 8.59 -13.41
C HIS A 124 15.07 10.00 -13.23
N ILE A 125 15.49 10.34 -12.02
CA ILE A 125 16.38 11.47 -11.82
C ILE A 125 17.68 11.02 -12.47
N ILE A 126 17.78 11.21 -13.78
CA ILE A 126 19.07 11.23 -14.45
C ILE A 126 19.76 12.42 -13.82
N SER A 127 20.63 12.14 -12.86
CA SER A 127 21.63 13.07 -12.39
C SER A 127 22.38 13.57 -13.62
N ASN A 128 22.02 14.75 -14.13
CA ASN A 128 22.89 15.53 -15.00
C ASN A 128 24.03 16.08 -14.12
N SER A 129 24.87 15.17 -13.63
CA SER A 129 26.19 15.47 -13.08
C SER A 129 27.20 15.40 -14.20
N LYS A 130 27.08 16.28 -15.20
CA LYS A 130 28.15 16.64 -16.13
C LYS A 130 27.86 18.02 -16.69
N GLU A 131 28.33 19.04 -15.98
CA GLU A 131 29.14 20.09 -16.61
C GLU A 131 30.31 20.37 -15.67
N SER A 132 31.40 19.61 -15.88
CA SER A 132 32.72 20.15 -15.67
C SER A 132 33.08 20.91 -16.94
N ILE A 133 33.38 22.20 -16.81
CA ILE A 133 34.59 22.92 -17.29
C ILE A 133 34.58 24.27 -16.58
#